data_AF-A0A3M9XDH7-F1
#
_entry.id   AF-A0A3M9XDH7-F1
#
_cell.length_a   1.000
_cell.length_b   1.000
_cell.length_c   1.000
_cell.angle_alpha   90.00
_cell.angle_beta   90.00
_cell.angle_gamma   90.00
#
_symmetry.space_group_name_H-M   'P 1'
#
loop_
_entity.id
_entity.type
_entity.pdbx_description
1 polymer ?
#
loop_
_entity_poly.entity_id
_entity_poly.type
_entity_poly.pdbx_seq_one_letter_code
_entity_poly.pdbx_strand_id
1 'polypeptide(L)'
;MPKRTLPPGIGPHNGRELELMLQGDKPMALFQAEPGMDTEDIGDADFEPFVKDGRILRFTTIDSGTSVEERRYCLPTEEWRCKLSLLISLMCRSGEAFDVFTSNDLARLEGTLLGYSKEEIETFVAHAASLKLLNSSMD
;
A
#
# COMPACT_ATOMS: atom_id res chain seq x y z
N MET A 1 8.38 21.03 -2.02
CA MET A 1 9.55 20.16 -2.34
C MET A 1 9.46 19.78 -3.81
N PRO A 2 10.56 19.73 -4.58
CA PRO A 2 10.49 19.24 -5.96
C PRO A 2 9.96 17.80 -5.95
N LYS A 3 8.99 17.49 -6.84
CA LYS A 3 8.50 16.12 -7.04
C LYS A 3 9.70 15.24 -7.39
N ARG A 4 10.13 14.39 -6.46
CA ARG A 4 11.14 13.37 -6.73
C ARG A 4 10.60 12.48 -7.85
N THR A 5 11.28 12.49 -8.99
CA THR A 5 10.96 11.59 -10.09
C THR A 5 11.39 10.20 -9.67
N LEU A 6 10.43 9.31 -9.45
CA LEU A 6 10.73 7.92 -9.10
C LEU A 6 11.40 7.23 -10.30
N PRO A 7 12.33 6.29 -10.07
CA PRO A 7 12.89 5.48 -11.14
C PRO A 7 11.78 4.76 -11.94
N PRO A 8 12.00 4.52 -13.24
CA PRO A 8 11.08 3.69 -14.03
C PRO A 8 10.80 2.35 -13.34
N GLY A 9 9.53 1.94 -13.29
CA GLY A 9 9.10 0.69 -12.66
C GLY A 9 8.76 0.80 -11.16
N ILE A 10 8.95 1.96 -10.52
CA ILE A 10 8.54 2.20 -9.14
C ILE A 10 7.16 2.86 -9.11
N GLY A 11 6.19 2.20 -8.45
CA GLY A 11 4.81 2.69 -8.32
C GLY A 11 4.01 2.76 -9.64
N PRO A 12 4.06 1.76 -10.55
CA PRO A 12 3.35 1.81 -11.84
C PRO A 12 1.83 1.84 -11.73
N HIS A 13 1.28 1.48 -10.56
CA HIS A 13 -0.15 1.50 -10.27
C HIS A 13 -0.65 2.85 -9.72
N ASN A 14 0.25 3.76 -9.35
CA ASN A 14 -0.10 4.98 -8.62
C ASN A 14 -1.00 5.90 -9.46
N GLY A 15 -2.16 6.26 -8.93
CA GLY A 15 -3.17 7.06 -9.63
C GLY A 15 -3.98 6.29 -10.67
N ARG A 16 -3.80 4.96 -10.75
CA ARG A 16 -4.51 4.06 -11.68
C ARG A 16 -5.17 2.90 -10.95
N GLU A 17 -5.17 2.92 -9.62
CA GLU A 17 -5.58 1.78 -8.80
C GLU A 17 -7.02 1.37 -9.09
N LEU A 18 -7.94 2.35 -9.15
CA LEU A 18 -9.35 2.06 -9.45
C LEU A 18 -9.52 1.48 -10.85
N GLU A 19 -8.88 2.06 -11.86
CA GLU A 19 -8.92 1.57 -13.25
C GLU A 19 -8.49 0.09 -13.31
N LEU A 20 -7.33 -0.22 -12.73
CA LEU A 20 -6.76 -1.56 -12.72
C LEU A 20 -7.61 -2.54 -11.90
N MET A 21 -8.21 -2.10 -10.80
CA MET A 21 -9.12 -2.93 -10.02
C MET A 21 -10.38 -3.27 -10.81
N LEU A 22 -10.98 -2.30 -11.51
CA LEU A 22 -12.17 -2.54 -12.33
C LEU A 22 -11.90 -3.44 -13.54
N GLN A 23 -10.66 -3.49 -14.02
CA GLN A 23 -10.19 -4.43 -15.06
C GLN A 23 -9.89 -5.83 -14.51
N GLY A 24 -9.71 -5.96 -13.19
CA GLY A 24 -9.33 -7.22 -12.53
C GLY A 24 -7.83 -7.44 -12.40
N ASP A 25 -7.01 -6.51 -12.89
CA ASP A 25 -5.54 -6.61 -12.89
C ASP A 25 -4.93 -6.22 -11.54
N LYS A 26 -5.67 -5.46 -10.72
CA LYS A 26 -5.27 -5.13 -9.35
C LYS A 26 -6.29 -5.71 -8.36
N PRO A 27 -5.89 -6.58 -7.43
CA PRO A 27 -6.83 -7.21 -6.50
C PRO A 27 -7.11 -6.37 -5.25
N MET A 28 -6.18 -5.48 -4.89
CA MET A 28 -6.24 -4.65 -3.68
C MET A 28 -5.53 -3.30 -3.87
N ALA A 29 -6.09 -2.24 -3.29
CA ALA A 29 -5.45 -0.94 -3.09
C ALA A 29 -5.41 -0.56 -1.60
N LEU A 30 -4.42 0.23 -1.21
CA LEU A 30 -4.24 0.74 0.15
C LEU A 30 -3.91 2.23 0.05
N PHE A 31 -4.62 3.04 0.82
CA PHE A 31 -4.41 4.47 0.95
C PHE A 31 -4.23 4.82 2.43
N GLN A 32 -3.43 5.85 2.70
CA GLN A 32 -3.24 6.40 4.03
C GLN A 32 -3.71 7.85 4.03
N ALA A 33 -4.62 8.18 4.94
CA ALA A 33 -5.07 9.54 5.18
C ALA A 33 -4.42 10.04 6.48
N GLU A 34 -3.45 10.92 6.35
CA GLU A 34 -2.81 11.56 7.50
C GLU A 34 -3.71 12.66 8.09
N PRO A 35 -3.59 12.97 9.40
CA PRO A 35 -4.34 14.05 10.00
C PRO A 35 -4.14 15.39 9.26
N GLY A 36 -5.24 15.97 8.78
CA GLY A 36 -5.24 17.25 8.05
C GLY A 36 -4.95 17.13 6.55
N MET A 37 -4.87 15.93 5.99
CA MET A 37 -4.80 15.69 4.55
C MET A 37 -6.17 15.90 3.89
N ASP A 38 -6.20 16.63 2.77
CA ASP A 38 -7.43 16.82 1.99
C ASP A 38 -7.86 15.53 1.31
N THR A 39 -9.17 15.34 1.12
CA THR A 39 -9.72 14.10 0.53
C THR A 39 -9.21 13.82 -0.87
N GLU A 40 -8.99 14.87 -1.65
CA GLU A 40 -8.46 14.84 -3.01
C GLU A 40 -7.00 14.36 -3.02
N ASP A 41 -6.23 14.69 -1.98
CA ASP A 41 -4.82 14.30 -1.86
C ASP A 41 -4.65 12.82 -1.47
N ILE A 42 -5.66 12.23 -0.82
CA ILE A 42 -5.67 10.78 -0.50
C ILE A 42 -5.78 9.96 -1.81
N GLY A 43 -6.51 10.46 -2.80
CA GLY A 43 -6.62 9.84 -4.12
C GLY A 43 -7.62 8.67 -4.22
N ASP A 44 -8.49 8.47 -3.23
CA ASP A 44 -9.46 7.37 -3.19
C ASP A 44 -10.92 7.79 -3.43
N ALA A 45 -11.19 9.07 -3.71
CA ALA A 45 -12.55 9.61 -3.84
C ALA A 45 -13.42 8.86 -4.88
N ASP A 46 -12.83 8.46 -6.01
CA ASP A 46 -13.54 7.79 -7.10
C ASP A 46 -13.97 6.35 -6.78
N PHE A 47 -13.51 5.77 -5.65
CA PHE A 47 -13.92 4.43 -5.23
C PHE A 47 -15.35 4.37 -4.68
N GLU A 48 -15.84 5.47 -4.11
CA GLU A 48 -17.10 5.49 -3.33
C GLU A 48 -18.33 4.96 -4.09
N PRO A 49 -18.56 5.28 -5.39
CA PRO A 49 -19.67 4.69 -6.14
C PRO A 49 -19.60 3.17 -6.23
N PHE A 50 -18.39 2.61 -6.45
CA PHE A 50 -18.20 1.17 -6.60
C PHE A 50 -18.28 0.42 -5.28
N VAL A 51 -17.98 1.10 -4.17
CA VAL A 51 -18.21 0.58 -2.81
C VAL A 51 -19.71 0.49 -2.52
N LYS A 52 -20.49 1.53 -2.84
CA LYS A 52 -21.95 1.52 -2.66
C LYS A 52 -22.63 0.41 -3.48
N ASP A 53 -22.12 0.15 -4.67
CA ASP A 53 -22.63 -0.91 -5.55
C ASP A 53 -22.16 -2.33 -5.14
N GLY A 54 -21.31 -2.46 -4.13
CA GLY A 54 -20.74 -3.74 -3.67
C GLY A 54 -19.75 -4.36 -4.66
N ARG A 55 -19.33 -3.62 -5.69
CA ARG A 55 -18.33 -4.06 -6.69
C ARG A 55 -16.91 -4.00 -6.15
N ILE A 56 -16.68 -3.15 -5.15
CA ILE A 56 -15.45 -3.05 -4.37
C ILE A 56 -15.83 -3.08 -2.89
N LEU A 57 -15.04 -3.77 -2.07
CA LEU A 57 -15.19 -3.74 -0.62
C LEU A 57 -14.19 -2.74 -0.02
N ARG A 58 -14.60 -2.01 1.03
CA ARG A 58 -13.74 -1.08 1.79
C ARG A 58 -13.57 -1.54 3.24
N PHE A 59 -12.34 -1.52 3.71
CA PHE A 59 -11.95 -1.75 5.10
C PHE A 59 -11.15 -0.54 5.61
N THR A 60 -11.58 0.05 6.71
CA THR A 60 -10.94 1.23 7.29
C THR A 60 -10.43 0.91 8.69
N THR A 61 -9.20 1.33 8.98
CA THR A 61 -8.62 1.26 10.32
C THR A 61 -7.89 2.54 10.68
N ILE A 62 -8.06 3.03 11.89
CA ILE A 62 -7.37 4.23 12.38
C ILE A 62 -6.32 3.79 13.39
N ASP A 63 -5.08 4.23 13.20
CA ASP A 63 -4.01 4.06 14.18
C ASP A 63 -4.23 5.04 15.34
N SER A 64 -4.35 4.52 16.57
CA SER A 64 -4.62 5.34 17.76
C SER A 64 -3.43 6.20 18.21
N GLY A 65 -2.20 5.84 17.84
CA GLY A 65 -0.98 6.58 18.20
C GLY A 65 -0.67 7.70 17.21
N THR A 66 -0.95 7.51 15.93
CA THR A 66 -0.64 8.49 14.86
C THR A 66 -1.88 9.20 14.31
N SER A 67 -3.08 8.70 14.60
CA SER A 67 -4.35 9.13 13.99
C SER A 67 -4.39 8.98 12.46
N VAL A 68 -3.46 8.22 11.87
CA VAL A 68 -3.47 7.89 10.44
C VAL A 68 -4.59 6.89 10.17
N GLU A 69 -5.41 7.18 9.18
CA GLU A 69 -6.45 6.28 8.69
C GLU A 69 -5.93 5.48 7.50
N GLU A 70 -5.90 4.16 7.63
CA GLU A 70 -5.59 3.24 6.54
C GLU A 70 -6.89 2.74 5.90
N ARG A 71 -7.05 2.98 4.60
CA ARG A 71 -8.20 2.57 3.80
C ARG A 71 -7.78 1.51 2.79
N ARG A 72 -8.30 0.30 2.95
CA ARG A 72 -8.03 -0.84 2.08
C ARG A 72 -9.24 -1.13 1.22
N TYR A 73 -9.02 -1.26 -0.08
CA TYR A 73 -10.04 -1.59 -1.06
C TYR A 73 -9.68 -2.91 -1.73
N CYS A 74 -10.65 -3.80 -1.93
CA CYS A 74 -10.43 -5.04 -2.68
C CYS A 74 -11.63 -5.44 -3.53
N LEU A 75 -11.37 -6.30 -4.50
CA LEU A 75 -12.45 -7.01 -5.20
C LEU A 75 -13.19 -7.95 -4.23
N PRO A 76 -14.48 -8.26 -4.44
CA PRO A 76 -15.27 -9.06 -3.50
C PRO A 76 -14.69 -10.45 -3.20
N THR A 77 -13.98 -11.07 -4.15
CA THR A 77 -13.33 -12.37 -3.97
C THR A 77 -11.97 -12.28 -3.29
N GLU A 78 -11.43 -11.08 -3.13
CA GLU A 78 -10.07 -10.79 -2.67
C GLU A 78 -10.03 -10.24 -1.24
N GLU A 79 -11.13 -10.38 -0.48
CA GLU A 79 -11.27 -9.89 0.90
C GLU A 79 -10.13 -10.35 1.83
N TRP A 80 -9.62 -11.56 1.60
CA TRP A 80 -8.52 -12.13 2.36
C TRP A 80 -7.24 -11.27 2.30
N ARG A 81 -7.01 -10.53 1.20
CA ARG A 81 -5.85 -9.64 1.05
C ARG A 81 -5.93 -8.45 1.99
N CYS A 82 -7.08 -7.80 2.06
CA CYS A 82 -7.32 -6.68 2.97
C CYS A 82 -7.16 -7.09 4.43
N LYS A 83 -7.70 -8.26 4.80
CA LYS A 83 -7.60 -8.81 6.16
C LYS A 83 -6.16 -9.16 6.53
N LEU A 84 -5.42 -9.79 5.62
CA LEU A 84 -4.02 -10.14 5.84
C LEU A 84 -3.13 -8.88 5.88
N SER A 85 -3.38 -7.90 5.01
CA SER A 85 -2.70 -6.60 5.05
C SER A 85 -2.91 -5.91 6.39
N LEU A 86 -4.14 -5.90 6.92
CA LEU A 86 -4.41 -5.35 8.25
C LEU A 86 -3.62 -6.08 9.34
N LEU A 87 -3.62 -7.42 9.33
CA LEU A 87 -2.86 -8.21 10.29
C LEU A 87 -1.36 -7.85 10.25
N ILE A 88 -0.77 -7.80 9.05
CA ILE A 88 0.64 -7.42 8.87
C ILE A 88 0.89 -6.00 9.39
N SER A 89 0.04 -5.02 9.06
CA SER A 89 0.18 -3.65 9.56
C SER A 89 0.11 -3.58 11.08
N LEU A 90 -0.77 -4.36 11.72
CA LEU A 90 -0.83 -4.44 13.19
C LEU A 90 0.45 -5.03 13.79
N MET A 91 0.99 -6.11 13.20
CA MET A 91 2.25 -6.72 13.65
C MET A 91 3.47 -5.81 13.42
N CYS A 92 3.48 -5.04 12.34
CA CYS A 92 4.53 -4.03 12.10
C CYS A 92 4.49 -2.93 13.16
N ARG A 93 3.29 -2.49 13.56
CA ARG A 93 3.11 -1.46 14.61
C ARG A 93 3.51 -1.95 15.99
N SER A 94 3.21 -3.21 16.34
CA SER A 94 3.64 -3.79 17.61
C SER A 94 5.14 -4.11 17.64
N GLY A 95 5.77 -4.24 16.46
CA GLY A 95 7.17 -4.63 16.31
C GLY A 95 7.37 -6.14 16.11
N GLU A 96 6.36 -6.96 16.42
CA GLU A 96 6.42 -8.43 16.34
C GLU A 96 6.74 -8.95 14.93
N ALA A 97 6.35 -8.20 13.89
CA ALA A 97 6.69 -8.58 12.52
C ALA A 97 8.20 -8.67 12.28
N PHE A 98 8.99 -7.83 12.96
CA PHE A 98 10.44 -7.73 12.76
C PHE A 98 11.25 -8.79 13.50
N ASP A 99 10.60 -9.57 14.37
CA ASP A 99 11.22 -10.76 14.98
C ASP A 99 11.34 -11.92 13.97
N VAL A 100 10.56 -11.87 12.89
CA VAL A 100 10.43 -12.95 11.89
C VAL A 100 10.82 -12.50 10.49
N PHE A 101 10.43 -11.28 10.10
CA PHE A 101 10.60 -10.76 8.75
C PHE A 101 11.56 -9.58 8.69
N THR A 102 12.36 -9.51 7.64
CA THR A 102 13.08 -8.28 7.33
C THR A 102 12.14 -7.25 6.72
N SER A 103 12.53 -5.97 6.71
CA SER A 103 11.78 -4.92 6.01
C SER A 103 11.59 -5.23 4.52
N ASN A 104 12.55 -5.92 3.90
CA ASN A 104 12.45 -6.33 2.49
C ASN A 104 11.43 -7.46 2.30
N ASP A 105 11.31 -8.39 3.24
CA ASP A 105 10.30 -9.45 3.18
C ASP A 105 8.90 -8.87 3.35
N LEU A 106 8.73 -7.91 4.27
CA LEU A 106 7.48 -7.19 4.46
C LEU A 106 7.08 -6.40 3.20
N ALA A 107 8.03 -5.74 2.53
CA ALA A 107 7.77 -5.06 1.25
C ALA A 107 7.34 -6.05 0.15
N ARG A 108 7.91 -7.26 0.11
CA ARG A 108 7.47 -8.31 -0.83
C ARG A 108 6.07 -8.81 -0.54
N LEU A 109 5.76 -9.03 0.73
CA LEU A 109 4.42 -9.44 1.16
C LEU A 109 3.38 -8.38 0.79
N GLU A 110 3.64 -7.12 1.14
CA GLU A 110 2.75 -6.00 0.81
C GLU A 110 2.58 -5.84 -0.71
N GLY A 111 3.67 -5.84 -1.47
CA GLY A 111 3.61 -5.76 -2.94
C GLY A 111 2.80 -6.90 -3.56
N THR A 112 2.95 -8.12 -3.02
CA THR A 112 2.16 -9.29 -3.44
C THR A 112 0.68 -9.10 -3.13
N LEU A 113 0.34 -8.58 -1.95
CA LEU A 113 -1.04 -8.31 -1.55
C LEU A 113 -1.68 -7.26 -2.46
N LEU A 114 -0.96 -6.21 -2.79
CA LEU A 114 -1.39 -5.13 -3.69
C LEU A 114 -1.47 -5.53 -5.17
N GLY A 115 -0.97 -6.72 -5.52
CA GLY A 115 -1.01 -7.30 -6.87
C GLY A 115 0.07 -6.80 -7.82
N TYR A 116 1.20 -6.30 -7.31
CA TYR A 116 2.35 -6.05 -8.16
C TYR A 116 2.93 -7.38 -8.68
N SER A 117 3.48 -7.36 -9.89
CA SER A 117 4.26 -8.48 -10.42
C SER A 117 5.53 -8.68 -9.60
N LYS A 118 6.10 -9.89 -9.68
CA LYS A 118 7.34 -10.21 -8.97
C LYS A 118 8.48 -9.28 -9.38
N GLU A 119 8.57 -8.93 -10.66
CA GLU A 119 9.59 -8.05 -11.21
C GLU A 119 9.46 -6.62 -10.67
N GLU A 120 8.24 -6.08 -10.58
CA GLU A 120 7.97 -4.76 -10.00
C GLU A 120 8.32 -4.73 -8.50
N ILE A 121 7.95 -5.79 -7.78
CA ILE A 121 8.27 -5.93 -6.36
C ILE A 121 9.78 -5.94 -6.14
N GLU A 122 10.54 -6.75 -6.87
CA GLU A 122 11.99 -6.79 -6.70
C GLU A 122 12.67 -5.49 -7.12
N THR A 123 12.14 -4.80 -8.15
CA THR A 123 12.60 -3.46 -8.53
C THR A 123 12.41 -2.47 -7.37
N PHE A 124 11.26 -2.50 -6.70
CA PHE A 124 10.99 -1.69 -5.53
C PHE A 124 11.91 -2.02 -4.35
N VAL A 125 12.07 -3.30 -4.02
CA VAL A 125 12.91 -3.74 -2.91
C VAL A 125 14.38 -3.37 -3.14
N ALA A 126 14.90 -3.54 -4.35
CA ALA A 126 16.26 -3.15 -4.70
C ALA A 126 16.47 -1.63 -4.56
N HIS A 127 15.51 -0.83 -5.04
CA HIS A 127 15.56 0.62 -4.90
C HIS A 127 15.55 1.05 -3.43
N ALA A 128 14.63 0.54 -2.61
CA ALA A 128 14.54 0.86 -1.19
C ALA A 128 15.82 0.46 -0.42
N ALA A 129 16.39 -0.70 -0.70
CA ALA A 129 17.64 -1.15 -0.10
C ALA A 129 18.82 -0.21 -0.44
N SER A 130 18.90 0.27 -1.69
CA SER A 130 19.94 1.20 -2.11
C SER A 130 19.87 2.55 -1.38
N LEU A 131 18.65 3.06 -1.14
CA LEU A 131 18.45 4.32 -0.40
C LEU A 131 18.86 4.18 1.06
N LYS A 132 18.56 3.03 1.69
CA LYS A 132 18.95 2.75 3.07
C LYS A 132 20.47 2.71 3.23
N LEU A 133 21.19 2.10 2.29
CA LEU A 133 22.65 2.07 2.28
C LEU A 133 23.25 3.47 2.17
N LEU A 134 22.72 4.30 1.27
CA LEU A 134 23.17 5.68 1.09
C LEU A 134 23.03 6.48 2.39
N ASN A 135 21.87 6.38 3.04
CA ASN A 135 21.62 7.10 4.28
C ASN A 135 22.52 6.61 5.43
N SER A 136 22.76 5.30 5.53
CA SER A 136 23.68 4.74 6.55
C SER A 136 25.16 5.08 6.33
N SER A 137 25.53 5.57 5.14
CA SER A 137 26.90 5.98 4.81
C SER A 137 27.17 7.47 5.00
N MET A 138 26.13 8.24 5.33
CA MET A 138 26.21 9.68 5.62
C MET A 138 26.21 9.98 7.13
N ASP A 139 26.07 8.95 7.97
CA ASP A 139 26.25 8.98 9.43
C ASP A 139 27.66 8.50 9.81
#